data_AF-A0A2V8U7A2-F1
#
_entry.id   AF-A0A2V8U7A2-F1
#
_cell.length_a   1.000
_cell.length_b   1.000
_cell.length_c   1.000
_cell.angle_alpha   90.00
_cell.angle_beta   90.00
_cell.angle_gamma   90.00
#
_symmetry.space_group_name_H-M   'P 1'
#
loop_
_entity.id
_entity.type
_entity.pdbx_description
1 polymer ?
#
loop_
_entity_poly.entity_id
_entity_poly.type
_entity_poly.pdbx_seq_one_letter_code
_entity_poly.pdbx_strand_id
1 'polypeptide(L)'
;MTNPITLSTPPAAAPQQDKPRNIEDAAKQFEALLIGQMLRAARDDSDGSNANMMDVAEQHFSKVLANNGGLGLAKLVAQGLHHDRR
;
A
#
# COMPACT_ATOMS: atom_id res chain seq x y z
N MET A 1 59.73 21.69 -13.35
CA MET A 1 58.58 21.57 -14.27
C MET A 1 57.69 20.48 -13.70
N THR A 2 56.52 20.86 -13.19
CA THR A 2 55.59 20.03 -12.40
C THR A 2 54.58 19.30 -13.30
N ASN A 3 54.40 18.00 -13.11
CA ASN A 3 53.38 17.22 -13.81
C ASN A 3 51.97 17.50 -13.24
N PRO A 4 50.93 17.65 -14.08
CA PRO A 4 49.56 17.78 -13.60
C PRO A 4 49.01 16.42 -13.17
N ILE A 5 48.47 16.35 -11.95
CA ILE A 5 47.66 15.22 -11.50
C ILE A 5 46.36 15.26 -12.30
N THR A 6 46.15 14.26 -13.16
CA THR A 6 44.85 14.01 -13.78
C THR A 6 43.93 13.38 -12.73
N LEU A 7 42.91 14.13 -12.32
CA LEU A 7 41.83 13.63 -11.47
C LEU A 7 40.88 12.82 -12.37
N SER A 8 41.05 11.50 -12.38
CA SER A 8 40.04 10.59 -12.92
C SER A 8 38.83 10.61 -11.98
N THR A 9 37.92 11.55 -12.21
CA THR A 9 36.58 11.57 -11.62
C THR A 9 35.84 10.32 -12.12
N PRO A 10 35.44 9.38 -11.25
CA PRO A 10 34.55 8.30 -11.67
C PRO A 10 33.25 8.94 -12.17
N PRO A 11 32.63 8.43 -13.25
CA PRO A 11 31.33 8.93 -13.67
C PRO A 11 30.38 8.74 -12.49
N ALA A 12 29.84 9.86 -11.99
CA ALA A 12 28.77 9.85 -11.02
C ALA A 12 27.67 8.95 -11.58
N ALA A 13 27.47 7.81 -10.93
CA ALA A 13 26.36 6.92 -11.23
C ALA A 13 25.10 7.77 -11.21
N ALA A 14 24.40 7.82 -12.35
CA ALA A 14 23.15 8.53 -12.49
C ALA A 14 22.22 8.16 -11.32
N PRO A 15 21.40 9.10 -10.80
CA PRO A 15 20.45 8.80 -9.76
C PRO A 15 19.59 7.65 -10.27
N GLN A 16 19.76 6.49 -9.64
CA GLN A 16 18.96 5.31 -9.89
C GLN A 16 17.54 5.74 -9.60
N GLN A 17 16.75 5.92 -10.65
CA GLN A 17 15.36 6.31 -10.55
C GLN A 17 14.69 5.37 -9.56
N ASP A 18 14.37 5.87 -8.38
CA ASP A 18 13.66 5.14 -7.35
C ASP A 18 12.34 4.71 -7.95
N LYS A 19 12.32 3.47 -8.46
CA LYS A 19 11.10 2.85 -8.96
C LYS A 19 10.05 2.97 -7.86
N PRO A 20 8.78 3.26 -8.19
CA PRO A 20 7.70 3.50 -7.22
C PRO A 20 7.27 2.26 -6.40
N ARG A 21 8.16 1.27 -6.19
CA ARG A 21 7.92 0.09 -5.34
C ARG A 21 7.48 0.48 -3.93
N ASN A 22 8.08 1.53 -3.35
CA ASN A 22 7.74 1.96 -1.99
C ASN A 22 6.28 2.39 -1.84
N ILE A 23 5.65 2.95 -2.88
CA ILE A 23 4.28 3.45 -2.80
C ILE A 23 3.27 2.30 -2.82
N GLU A 24 3.44 1.35 -3.74
CA GLU A 24 2.56 0.17 -3.80
C GLU A 24 2.68 -0.68 -2.53
N ASP A 25 3.91 -0.86 -2.03
CA ASP A 25 4.15 -1.64 -0.82
C ASP A 25 3.61 -0.93 0.42
N ALA A 26 3.75 0.40 0.54
CA ALA A 26 3.13 1.18 1.61
C ALA A 26 1.60 1.12 1.58
N ALA A 27 1.00 1.15 0.38
CA ALA A 27 -0.44 1.11 0.24
C ALA A 27 -1.01 -0.29 0.58
N LYS A 28 -0.29 -1.37 0.25
CA LYS A 28 -0.62 -2.74 0.71
C LYS A 28 -0.52 -2.87 2.23
N GLN A 29 0.50 -2.29 2.85
CA GLN A 29 0.67 -2.31 4.31
C GLN A 29 -0.45 -1.55 5.01
N PHE A 30 -0.85 -0.38 4.48
CA PHE A 30 -2.01 0.36 4.98
C PHE A 30 -3.30 -0.47 4.91
N GLU A 31 -3.55 -1.09 3.76
CA GLU A 31 -4.72 -1.94 3.54
C GLU A 31 -4.77 -3.12 4.53
N ALA A 32 -3.63 -3.76 4.79
CA ALA A 32 -3.53 -4.84 5.78
C ALA A 32 -3.89 -4.37 7.20
N LEU A 33 -3.41 -3.19 7.62
CA LEU A 33 -3.74 -2.61 8.92
C LEU A 33 -5.23 -2.28 9.05
N LEU A 34 -5.82 -1.70 8.00
CA LEU A 34 -7.23 -1.33 7.97
C LEU A 34 -8.15 -2.56 8.01
N ILE A 35 -7.85 -3.60 7.23
CA ILE A 35 -8.53 -4.90 7.28
C ILE A 35 -8.43 -5.49 8.70
N GLY A 36 -7.24 -5.46 9.30
CA GLY A 36 -7.02 -5.94 10.66
C GLY A 36 -7.84 -5.18 11.70
N GLN A 37 -8.02 -3.87 11.55
CA GLN A 37 -8.83 -3.06 12.45
C GLN A 37 -10.34 -3.29 12.25
N MET A 38 -10.80 -3.46 11.01
CA MET A 38 -12.20 -3.80 10.72
C MET A 38 -12.57 -5.17 11.28
N LEU A 39 -11.72 -6.19 11.10
CA LEU A 39 -11.94 -7.53 11.67
C LEU A 39 -11.95 -7.53 13.21
N ARG A 40 -11.23 -6.59 13.83
CA ARG A 40 -11.24 -6.41 15.29
C ARG A 40 -12.54 -5.75 15.76
N ALA A 41 -12.98 -4.69 15.09
CA ALA A 41 -14.25 -4.03 15.39
C ALA A 41 -15.43 -4.98 15.20
N ALA A 42 -15.43 -5.76 14.13
CA ALA A 42 -16.36 -6.85 13.86
C ALA A 42 -16.50 -7.83 15.03
N ARG A 43 -15.36 -8.19 15.65
CA ARG A 43 -15.30 -9.14 16.76
C ARG A 43 -15.72 -8.53 18.11
N ASP A 44 -15.43 -7.26 18.34
CA ASP A 44 -15.89 -6.53 19.54
C ASP A 44 -17.42 -6.31 19.51
N ASP A 45 -18.00 -6.01 18.35
CA ASP A 45 -19.45 -5.75 18.21
C ASP A 45 -20.33 -7.02 18.29
N SER A 46 -19.74 -8.21 18.16
CA SER A 46 -20.47 -9.49 18.27
C SER A 46 -21.09 -9.76 19.65
N ASP A 47 -20.70 -9.01 20.69
CA ASP A 47 -21.22 -9.16 22.07
C ASP A 47 -22.57 -8.43 22.31
N GLY A 48 -23.13 -7.68 21.34
CA GLY A 48 -24.36 -6.92 21.56
C GLY A 48 -25.24 -6.66 20.34
N SER A 49 -26.48 -7.19 20.37
CA SER A 49 -27.75 -6.75 19.72
C SER A 49 -27.82 -6.39 18.21
N ASN A 50 -26.70 -6.34 17.47
CA ASN A 50 -26.65 -5.92 16.06
C ASN A 50 -26.16 -7.03 15.10
N ALA A 51 -26.23 -8.29 15.52
CA ALA A 51 -25.73 -9.46 14.79
C ALA A 51 -26.17 -9.50 13.30
N ASN A 52 -27.42 -9.14 13.01
CA ASN A 52 -27.99 -9.23 11.67
C ASN A 52 -27.37 -8.23 10.66
N MET A 53 -27.04 -7.01 11.12
CA MET A 53 -26.37 -6.01 10.27
C MET A 53 -24.91 -6.41 10.06
N MET A 54 -24.29 -6.98 11.09
CA MET A 54 -22.92 -7.42 11.07
C MET A 54 -22.72 -8.62 10.15
N ASP A 55 -23.62 -9.61 10.16
CA ASP A 55 -23.59 -10.76 9.25
C ASP A 55 -23.60 -10.33 7.78
N VAL A 56 -24.42 -9.32 7.43
CA VAL A 56 -24.48 -8.77 6.07
C VAL A 56 -23.17 -8.07 5.72
N ALA A 57 -22.62 -7.25 6.64
CA ALA A 57 -21.32 -6.59 6.45
C ALA A 57 -20.18 -7.59 6.30
N GLU A 58 -20.17 -8.65 7.09
CA GLU A 58 -19.16 -9.72 7.07
C GLU A 58 -19.23 -10.54 5.77
N GLN A 59 -20.43 -10.87 5.29
CA GLN A 59 -20.59 -11.56 4.01
C GLN A 59 -20.12 -10.70 2.84
N HIS A 60 -20.47 -9.41 2.82
CA HIS A 60 -20.01 -8.48 1.80
C HIS A 60 -18.48 -8.30 1.85
N PHE A 61 -17.92 -8.13 3.04
CA PHE A 61 -16.49 -8.02 3.25
C PHE A 61 -15.73 -9.28 2.81
N SER A 62 -16.21 -10.45 3.20
CA SER A 62 -15.65 -11.75 2.81
C SER A 62 -15.70 -11.97 1.31
N LYS A 63 -16.78 -11.53 0.64
CA LYS A 63 -16.91 -11.60 -0.81
C LYS A 63 -15.91 -10.68 -1.53
N VAL A 64 -15.68 -9.49 -0.99
CA VAL A 64 -14.66 -8.56 -1.53
C VAL A 64 -13.26 -9.15 -1.35
N LEU A 65 -12.93 -9.69 -0.16
CA LEU A 65 -11.67 -10.39 0.08
C LEU A 65 -11.47 -11.60 -0.83
N ALA A 66 -12.48 -12.46 -0.98
CA ALA A 66 -12.40 -13.66 -1.80
C ALA A 66 -12.19 -13.35 -3.28
N ASN A 67 -12.82 -12.28 -3.78
CA ASN A 67 -12.72 -11.88 -5.17
C ASN A 67 -11.45 -11.10 -5.51
N ASN A 68 -10.90 -10.33 -4.56
CA ASN A 68 -9.82 -9.36 -4.85
C ASN A 68 -8.54 -9.57 -4.02
N GLY A 69 -8.54 -10.48 -3.05
CA GLY A 69 -7.43 -10.66 -2.11
C GLY A 69 -7.24 -9.48 -1.14
N GLY A 70 -8.21 -8.55 -1.09
CA GLY A 70 -8.16 -7.29 -0.36
C GLY A 70 -9.30 -6.34 -0.76
N LEU A 71 -9.27 -5.12 -0.25
CA LEU A 71 -10.12 -3.98 -0.60
C LEU A 71 -9.69 -3.27 -1.89
N GLY A 72 -8.48 -3.49 -2.38
CA GLY A 72 -7.96 -2.88 -3.62
C GLY A 72 -7.54 -1.42 -3.46
N LEU A 73 -7.44 -0.92 -2.22
CA LEU A 73 -7.00 0.42 -1.90
C LEU A 73 -5.55 0.65 -2.33
N ALA A 74 -4.70 -0.38 -2.25
CA ALA A 74 -3.33 -0.28 -2.73
C ALA A 74 -3.23 0.11 -4.20
N LYS A 75 -4.10 -0.48 -5.04
CA LYS A 75 -4.15 -0.21 -6.47
C LYS A 75 -4.71 1.19 -6.75
N LEU A 76 -5.75 1.60 -6.02
CA LEU A 76 -6.34 2.93 -6.16
C LEU A 76 -5.34 4.03 -5.78
N VAL A 77 -4.61 3.86 -4.68
CA VAL A 77 -3.58 4.79 -4.23
C VAL A 77 -2.42 4.87 -5.23
N ALA A 78 -1.94 3.72 -5.70
CA ALA A 78 -0.89 3.69 -6.73
C ALA A 78 -1.33 4.39 -8.04
N GLN A 79 -2.59 4.20 -8.44
CA GLN A 79 -3.16 4.86 -9.61
C GLN A 79 -3.31 6.38 -9.43
N GLY A 80 -3.77 6.83 -8.26
CA GLY A 80 -3.92 8.26 -7.95
C GLY A 80 -2.57 9.00 -7.92
N LEU A 81 -1.56 8.40 -7.29
CA LEU A 81 -0.21 8.96 -7.22
C LEU A 81 0.55 8.89 -8.55
N HIS A 82 0.16 8.00 -9.47
CA HIS A 82 0.62 8.03 -10.86
C HIS A 82 -0.03 9.15 -11.68
N HIS A 83 -1.24 9.58 -11.30
CA HIS A 83 -1.96 10.66 -11.97
C HIS A 83 -1.50 12.05 -11.51
N ASP A 84 -1.15 12.21 -10.23
CA ASP A 84 -0.61 13.46 -9.65
C ASP A 84 0.78 13.83 -10.19
N ARG A 85 1.54 12.85 -10.69
CA ARG A 85 2.87 13.02 -11.29
C ARG A 85 2.84 13.35 -12.79
N ARG A 86 1.87 14.15 -13.25
CA ARG A 86 1.67 14.64 -14.63
C ARG A 86 1.42 16.14 -14.59
#